data_AF-A0A5P9PQG3-F1
#
_entry.id   AF-A0A5P9PQG3-F1
#
_cell.length_a   1.000
_cell.length_b   1.000
_cell.length_c   1.000
_cell.angle_alpha   90.00
_cell.angle_beta   90.00
_cell.angle_gamma   90.00
#
_symmetry.space_group_name_H-M   'P 1'
#
loop_
_entity.id
_entity.type
_entity.pdbx_description
1 polymer ?
#
loop_
_entity_poly.entity_id
_entity_poly.type
_entity_poly.pdbx_seq_one_letter_code
_entity_poly.pdbx_strand_id
1 'polypeptide(L)'
;MYPAKNGKMFELNANYRNAREAVREALRKAKTQKGLDRVDRFLSVQVCSDCDRTRLSAQARSTLVDGIDLATATAKTLDDLLAWPPTLAATVPWHMRPMADSIVSQLVDNAQRLVELGLGYLTLGEATPVLSGGEAQRLKLAAEVDRDQRDALFVFDEPTIGLHPLDVQTLLDVLQRLLDSGAPSSSSSTTST
;
A
#
# COMPACT_ATOMS: atom_id res chain seq x y z
N MET A 1 8.91 -44.34 35.70
CA MET A 1 8.53 -43.12 36.44
C MET A 1 9.69 -42.71 37.34
N TYR A 2 10.02 -41.42 37.41
CA TYR A 2 11.10 -40.86 38.21
C TYR A 2 10.52 -40.00 39.35
N PRO A 3 11.06 -40.11 40.58
CA PRO A 3 10.63 -39.29 41.70
C PRO A 3 11.23 -37.89 41.62
N ALA A 4 10.40 -36.84 41.69
CA ALA A 4 10.90 -35.49 41.92
C ALA A 4 11.07 -35.20 43.41
N LYS A 5 11.81 -34.14 43.74
CA LYS A 5 12.09 -33.69 45.12
C LYS A 5 10.84 -33.44 46.00
N ASN A 6 9.66 -33.31 45.40
CA ASN A 6 8.37 -33.12 46.08
C ASN A 6 7.52 -34.41 46.18
N GLY A 7 8.10 -35.58 45.89
CA GLY A 7 7.43 -36.88 46.03
C GLY A 7 6.46 -37.24 44.89
N LYS A 8 6.20 -36.33 43.94
CA LYS A 8 5.41 -36.65 42.75
C LYS A 8 6.22 -37.52 41.78
N MET A 9 5.58 -38.55 41.25
CA MET A 9 6.14 -39.41 40.20
C MET A 9 5.87 -38.79 38.84
N PHE A 10 6.90 -38.70 38.01
CA PHE A 10 6.79 -38.21 36.63
C PHE A 10 7.25 -39.28 35.65
N GLU A 11 6.56 -39.40 34.52
CA GLU A 11 7.04 -40.22 33.42
C GLU A 11 8.06 -39.42 32.61
N LEU A 12 9.27 -39.95 32.47
CA LEU A 12 10.35 -39.24 31.79
C LEU A 12 10.17 -39.41 30.28
N ASN A 13 9.73 -38.35 29.62
CA ASN A 13 9.64 -38.32 28.15
C ASN A 13 11.01 -37.93 27.58
N ALA A 14 11.79 -38.92 27.15
CA ALA A 14 13.12 -38.75 26.57
C ALA A 14 13.11 -38.56 25.04
N ASN A 15 11.99 -38.11 24.46
CA ASN A 15 11.94 -37.86 23.02
C ASN A 15 12.89 -36.73 22.63
N TYR A 16 13.88 -37.07 21.80
CA TYR A 16 14.76 -36.09 21.20
C TYR A 16 13.95 -35.10 20.35
N ARG A 17 14.18 -33.82 20.59
CA ARG A 17 13.59 -32.72 19.82
C ARG A 17 14.70 -31.78 19.42
N ASN A 18 14.91 -31.62 18.11
CA ASN A 18 15.86 -30.65 17.59
C ASN A 18 15.31 -29.23 17.71
N ALA A 19 16.20 -28.24 17.64
CA ALA A 19 15.84 -26.82 17.78
C ALA A 19 14.81 -26.37 16.73
N ARG A 20 14.87 -26.91 15.51
CA ARG A 20 13.99 -26.51 14.40
C ARG A 20 12.54 -26.97 14.62
N GLU A 21 12.35 -28.21 15.07
CA GLU A 21 11.05 -28.74 15.45
C GLU A 21 10.49 -28.03 16.69
N ALA A 22 11.34 -27.67 17.65
CA ALA A 22 10.92 -26.89 18.81
C ALA A 22 10.37 -25.50 18.42
N VAL A 23 11.04 -24.81 17.49
CA VAL A 23 10.58 -23.51 16.96
C VAL A 23 9.30 -23.64 16.15
N ARG A 24 9.18 -24.66 15.26
CA ARG A 24 7.96 -24.92 14.48
C ARG A 24 6.74 -25.20 15.36
N GLU A 25 6.91 -26.00 16.41
CA GLU A 25 5.84 -26.31 17.34
C GLU A 25 5.46 -25.09 18.18
N ALA A 26 6.44 -24.31 18.63
CA ALA A 26 6.20 -23.05 19.32
C ALA A 26 5.41 -22.07 18.44
N LEU A 27 5.76 -21.95 17.15
CA LEU A 27 5.03 -21.13 16.18
C LEU A 27 3.57 -21.60 16.03
N ARG A 28 3.33 -22.91 15.88
CA ARG A 28 1.97 -23.48 15.79
C ARG A 28 1.13 -23.23 17.05
N LYS A 29 1.76 -23.18 18.23
CA LYS A 29 1.08 -22.99 19.53
C LYS A 29 0.94 -21.53 19.94
N ALA A 30 1.70 -20.61 19.35
CA ALA A 30 1.64 -19.20 19.65
C ALA A 30 0.32 -18.60 19.16
N LYS A 31 -0.63 -18.39 20.09
CA LYS A 31 -1.93 -17.75 19.84
C LYS A 31 -1.98 -16.29 20.30
N THR A 32 -0.92 -15.80 20.92
CA THR A 32 -0.83 -14.47 21.53
C THR A 32 0.36 -13.71 20.96
N GLN A 33 0.28 -12.38 20.92
CA GLN A 33 1.35 -11.52 20.39
C GLN A 33 2.68 -11.78 21.10
N LYS A 34 2.69 -11.81 22.45
CA LYS A 34 3.89 -12.15 23.24
C LYS A 34 4.49 -13.53 22.89
N GLY A 35 3.65 -14.48 22.50
CA GLY A 35 4.09 -15.80 22.06
C GLY A 35 4.78 -15.75 20.70
N LEU A 36 4.22 -14.96 19.77
CA LEU A 36 4.79 -14.73 18.45
C LEU A 36 6.13 -13.99 18.54
N ASP A 37 6.21 -12.91 19.32
CA ASP A 37 7.44 -12.11 19.49
C ASP A 37 8.62 -12.96 20.02
N ARG A 38 8.34 -13.94 20.88
CA ARG A 38 9.35 -14.86 21.42
C ARG A 38 9.90 -15.82 20.35
N VAL A 39 9.04 -16.22 19.41
CA VAL A 39 9.40 -17.15 18.32
C VAL A 39 10.08 -16.40 17.18
N ASP A 40 9.69 -15.14 16.95
CA ASP A 40 10.15 -14.30 15.85
C ASP A 40 11.68 -14.16 15.78
N ARG A 41 12.36 -14.08 16.94
CA ARG A 41 13.84 -14.04 17.02
C ARG A 41 14.53 -15.24 16.37
N PHE A 42 13.82 -16.35 16.15
CA PHE A 42 14.35 -17.56 15.51
C PHE A 42 13.88 -17.71 14.06
N LEU A 43 13.10 -16.76 13.54
CA LEU A 43 12.59 -16.76 12.18
C LEU A 43 13.38 -15.77 11.33
N SER A 44 13.38 -16.01 10.02
CA SER A 44 13.84 -15.04 9.03
C SER A 44 12.82 -14.97 7.92
N VAL A 45 12.59 -13.77 7.41
CA VAL A 45 11.69 -13.56 6.26
C VAL A 45 12.43 -14.03 5.01
N GLN A 46 11.78 -14.86 4.22
CA GLN A 46 12.31 -15.40 2.96
C GLN A 46 11.31 -15.18 1.83
N VAL A 47 11.80 -15.28 0.61
CA VAL A 47 10.95 -15.29 -0.58
C VAL A 47 10.06 -16.53 -0.55
N CYS A 48 8.75 -16.33 -0.71
CA CYS A 48 7.80 -17.43 -0.80
C CYS A 48 8.02 -18.21 -2.11
N SER A 49 8.30 -19.51 -2.03
CA SER A 49 8.50 -20.37 -3.21
C SER A 49 7.26 -20.49 -4.11
N ASP A 50 6.08 -20.33 -3.54
CA ASP A 50 4.82 -20.60 -4.26
C ASP A 50 4.33 -19.38 -5.03
N CYS A 51 4.64 -18.19 -4.53
CA CYS A 51 4.20 -16.95 -5.14
C CYS A 51 5.29 -15.99 -5.55
N ASP A 52 6.55 -16.28 -5.24
CA ASP A 52 7.69 -15.43 -5.59
C ASP A 52 7.45 -13.94 -5.30
N ARG A 53 6.98 -13.67 -4.07
CA ARG A 53 6.59 -12.34 -3.56
C ARG A 53 5.34 -11.71 -4.14
N THR A 54 4.68 -12.31 -5.13
CA THR A 54 3.46 -11.70 -5.70
C THR A 54 2.29 -11.67 -4.72
N ARG A 55 2.31 -12.52 -3.67
CA ARG A 55 1.21 -12.69 -2.69
C ARG A 55 -0.12 -13.14 -3.33
N LEU A 56 -0.09 -13.51 -4.60
CA LEU A 56 -1.23 -13.99 -5.36
C LEU A 56 -1.21 -15.52 -5.47
N SER A 57 -2.39 -16.12 -5.56
CA SER A 57 -2.53 -17.54 -5.91
C SER A 57 -2.17 -17.77 -7.39
N ALA A 58 -1.89 -19.03 -7.75
CA ALA A 58 -1.64 -19.40 -9.14
C ALA A 58 -2.83 -19.03 -10.06
N GLN A 59 -4.06 -19.15 -9.56
CA GLN A 59 -5.26 -18.75 -10.30
C GLN A 59 -5.29 -17.24 -10.56
N ALA A 60 -5.00 -16.41 -9.55
CA ALA A 60 -4.97 -14.96 -9.72
C ALA A 60 -3.88 -14.50 -10.70
N ARG A 61 -2.73 -15.18 -10.73
CA ARG A 61 -1.65 -14.92 -11.71
C ARG A 61 -1.96 -15.39 -13.13
N SER A 62 -2.94 -16.28 -13.30
CA SER A 62 -3.29 -16.80 -14.63
C SER A 62 -4.13 -15.82 -15.47
N THR A 63 -4.73 -14.81 -14.83
CA THR A 63 -5.53 -13.81 -15.51
C THR A 63 -4.63 -12.75 -16.13
N LEU A 64 -4.71 -12.62 -17.45
CA LEU A 64 -3.95 -11.64 -18.22
C LEU A 64 -4.87 -10.53 -18.73
N VAL A 65 -4.38 -9.30 -18.64
CA VAL A 65 -4.96 -8.13 -19.27
C VAL A 65 -3.86 -7.55 -20.15
N ASP A 66 -4.11 -7.41 -21.46
CA ASP A 66 -3.11 -6.92 -22.42
C ASP A 66 -1.74 -7.63 -22.31
N GLY A 67 -1.79 -8.96 -22.12
CA GLY A 67 -0.60 -9.80 -22.05
C GLY A 67 0.18 -9.78 -20.73
N ILE A 68 -0.25 -8.99 -19.72
CA ILE A 68 0.38 -8.95 -18.40
C ILE A 68 -0.59 -9.37 -17.30
N ASP A 69 -0.06 -9.97 -16.23
CA ASP A 69 -0.84 -10.32 -15.04
C ASP A 69 -0.87 -9.16 -14.01
N LEU A 70 -1.69 -9.33 -12.98
CA LEU A 70 -1.83 -8.32 -11.91
C LEU A 70 -0.50 -8.08 -11.15
N ALA A 71 0.33 -9.12 -11.00
CA ALA A 71 1.61 -8.99 -10.32
C ALA A 71 2.58 -8.11 -11.12
N THR A 72 2.63 -8.32 -12.43
CA THR A 72 3.46 -7.54 -13.35
C THR A 72 2.97 -6.10 -13.43
N ALA A 73 1.65 -5.89 -13.45
CA ALA A 73 1.08 -4.54 -13.44
C ALA A 73 1.42 -3.77 -12.15
N THR A 74 1.28 -4.40 -10.98
CA THR A 74 1.55 -3.74 -9.69
C THR A 74 3.04 -3.57 -9.38
N ALA A 75 3.92 -4.31 -10.06
CA ALA A 75 5.37 -4.14 -9.98
C ALA A 75 5.92 -2.96 -10.81
N LYS A 76 5.11 -2.36 -11.69
CA LYS A 76 5.49 -1.13 -12.39
C LYS A 76 5.50 0.06 -11.43
N THR A 77 6.36 1.03 -11.70
CA THR A 77 6.25 2.35 -11.08
C THR A 77 4.93 2.99 -11.51
N LEU A 78 4.41 3.95 -10.75
CA LEU A 78 3.20 4.68 -11.15
C LEU A 78 3.40 5.42 -12.48
N ASP A 79 4.60 5.94 -12.74
CA ASP A 79 4.96 6.56 -14.02
C ASP A 79 4.83 5.56 -15.19
N ASP A 80 5.42 4.36 -15.05
CA ASP A 80 5.35 3.31 -16.07
C ASP A 80 3.94 2.71 -16.17
N LEU A 81 3.21 2.67 -15.06
CA LEU A 81 1.84 2.17 -15.01
C LEU A 81 0.93 3.07 -15.83
N LEU A 82 1.08 4.40 -15.79
CA LEU A 82 0.25 5.34 -16.53
C LEU A 82 0.40 5.26 -18.05
N ALA A 83 1.51 4.71 -18.55
CA ALA A 83 1.70 4.47 -19.99
C ALA A 83 0.87 3.27 -20.51
N TRP A 84 0.38 2.40 -19.64
CA TRP A 84 -0.32 1.18 -19.99
C TRP A 84 -1.84 1.35 -20.24
N PRO A 85 -2.63 2.11 -19.45
CA PRO A 85 -4.06 2.26 -19.63
C PRO A 85 -4.57 2.58 -21.04
N PRO A 86 -3.89 3.42 -21.86
CA PRO A 86 -4.35 3.70 -23.23
C PRO A 86 -4.41 2.46 -24.13
N THR A 87 -3.62 1.42 -23.87
CA THR A 87 -3.65 0.18 -24.67
C THR A 87 -4.84 -0.72 -24.31
N LEU A 88 -5.39 -0.59 -23.11
CA LEU A 88 -6.43 -1.46 -22.56
C LEU A 88 -7.76 -1.38 -23.30
N ALA A 89 -8.15 -0.20 -23.76
CA ALA A 89 -9.43 0.02 -24.45
C ALA A 89 -9.54 -0.79 -25.76
N ALA A 90 -8.41 -1.10 -26.39
CA ALA A 90 -8.36 -1.90 -27.62
C ALA A 90 -8.54 -3.41 -27.37
N THR A 91 -8.11 -3.91 -26.20
CA THR A 91 -8.19 -5.33 -25.82
C THR A 91 -9.59 -5.78 -25.39
N VAL A 92 -10.48 -4.86 -25.03
CA VAL A 92 -11.80 -5.19 -24.47
C VAL A 92 -12.88 -5.25 -25.57
N PRO A 93 -13.78 -6.25 -25.54
CA PRO A 93 -14.92 -6.32 -26.45
C PRO A 93 -15.79 -5.05 -26.40
N TRP A 94 -16.36 -4.66 -27.54
CA TRP A 94 -17.09 -3.39 -27.71
C TRP A 94 -18.17 -3.14 -26.64
N HIS A 95 -18.87 -4.18 -26.20
CA HIS A 95 -19.96 -4.09 -25.23
C HIS A 95 -19.48 -3.87 -23.78
N MET A 96 -18.22 -4.18 -23.48
CA MET A 96 -17.61 -3.95 -22.16
C MET A 96 -16.81 -2.64 -22.09
N ARG A 97 -16.62 -1.94 -23.21
CA ARG A 97 -15.84 -0.69 -23.27
C ARG A 97 -16.32 0.37 -22.28
N PRO A 98 -17.63 0.69 -22.14
CA PRO A 98 -18.06 1.71 -21.20
C PRO A 98 -17.66 1.41 -19.74
N MET A 99 -17.70 0.13 -19.35
CA MET A 99 -17.26 -0.32 -18.03
C MET A 99 -15.74 -0.23 -17.90
N ALA A 100 -15.00 -0.71 -18.90
CA ALA A 100 -13.54 -0.66 -18.90
C ALA A 100 -13.03 0.78 -18.85
N ASP A 101 -13.62 1.69 -19.64
CA ASP A 101 -13.27 3.10 -19.69
C ASP A 101 -13.50 3.77 -18.32
N SER A 102 -14.61 3.44 -17.64
CA SER A 102 -14.87 3.97 -16.29
C SER A 102 -13.84 3.50 -15.26
N ILE A 103 -13.46 2.22 -15.29
CA ILE A 103 -12.46 1.65 -14.36
C ILE A 103 -11.07 2.23 -14.68
N VAL A 104 -10.72 2.32 -15.96
CA VAL A 104 -9.46 2.87 -16.43
C VAL A 104 -9.33 4.35 -16.05
N SER A 105 -10.38 5.15 -16.26
CA SER A 105 -10.38 6.55 -15.84
C SER A 105 -10.10 6.68 -14.35
N GLN A 106 -10.80 5.91 -13.51
CA GLN A 106 -10.58 5.95 -12.06
C GLN A 106 -9.15 5.55 -11.67
N LEU A 107 -8.58 4.54 -12.32
CA LEU A 107 -7.19 4.14 -12.10
C LEU A 107 -6.22 5.25 -12.49
N VAL A 108 -6.39 5.83 -13.69
CA VAL A 108 -5.55 6.91 -14.21
C VAL A 108 -5.63 8.13 -13.29
N ASP A 109 -6.83 8.55 -12.91
CA ASP A 109 -7.02 9.70 -12.02
C ASP A 109 -6.32 9.49 -10.68
N ASN A 110 -6.47 8.30 -10.08
CA ASN A 110 -5.80 7.95 -8.82
C ASN A 110 -4.28 7.91 -8.95
N ALA A 111 -3.75 7.28 -9.99
CA ALA A 111 -2.32 7.18 -10.20
C ALA A 111 -1.69 8.53 -10.55
N GLN A 112 -2.35 9.33 -11.40
CA GLN A 112 -1.90 10.66 -11.80
C GLN A 112 -1.80 11.58 -10.58
N ARG A 113 -2.76 11.55 -9.66
CA ARG A 113 -2.68 12.30 -8.39
C ARG A 113 -1.43 11.96 -7.61
N LEU A 114 -1.10 10.67 -7.48
CA LEU A 114 0.10 10.21 -6.79
C LEU A 114 1.38 10.65 -7.51
N VAL A 115 1.40 10.61 -8.84
CA VAL A 115 2.53 11.12 -9.65
C VAL A 115 2.72 12.62 -9.46
N GLU A 116 1.63 13.38 -9.49
CA GLU A 116 1.62 14.82 -9.22
C GLU A 116 2.09 15.18 -7.81
N LEU A 117 2.19 14.22 -6.90
CA LEU A 117 2.74 14.39 -5.55
C LEU A 117 4.23 14.05 -5.46
N GLY A 118 4.85 13.71 -6.58
CA GLY A 118 6.24 13.24 -6.65
C GLY A 118 6.39 11.79 -6.23
N LEU A 119 5.30 11.03 -6.15
CA LEU A 119 5.31 9.61 -5.78
C LEU A 119 5.33 8.68 -7.01
N GLY A 120 5.61 9.21 -8.21
CA GLY A 120 5.60 8.46 -9.47
C GLY A 120 6.52 7.24 -9.51
N TYR A 121 7.62 7.30 -8.75
CA TYR A 121 8.61 6.23 -8.66
C TYR A 121 8.15 5.04 -7.78
N LEU A 122 7.05 5.17 -7.02
CA LEU A 122 6.53 4.09 -6.17
C LEU A 122 5.85 3.00 -7.00
N THR A 123 5.90 1.78 -6.48
CA THR A 123 5.16 0.64 -7.03
C THR A 123 3.99 0.28 -6.12
N LEU A 124 2.90 -0.26 -6.69
CA LEU A 124 1.71 -0.66 -5.93
C LEU A 124 1.88 -2.01 -5.21
N GLY A 125 2.74 -2.88 -5.75
CA GLY A 125 2.87 -4.27 -5.34
C GLY A 125 3.84 -4.50 -4.17
N GLU A 126 4.72 -3.55 -3.87
CA GLU A 126 5.62 -3.68 -2.73
C GLU A 126 4.89 -3.38 -1.41
N ALA A 127 5.35 -4.03 -0.32
CA ALA A 127 4.99 -3.51 1.01
C ALA A 127 5.42 -2.06 1.03
N THR A 128 4.51 -1.16 1.42
CA THR A 128 4.73 0.29 1.42
C THR A 128 6.18 0.53 1.83
N PRO A 129 7.05 1.01 0.92
CA PRO A 129 8.42 1.32 1.31
C PRO A 129 8.32 2.24 2.52
N VAL A 130 9.32 2.21 3.41
CA VAL A 130 9.32 3.10 4.57
C VAL A 130 9.28 4.53 4.02
N LEU A 131 8.07 5.08 3.93
CA LEU A 131 7.85 6.40 3.38
C LEU A 131 8.59 7.33 4.32
N SER A 132 9.36 8.24 3.75
CA SER A 132 9.84 9.38 4.50
C SER A 132 8.64 10.10 5.12
N GLY A 133 8.85 10.77 6.25
CA GLY A 133 7.77 11.54 6.90
C GLY A 133 7.08 12.49 5.92
N GLY A 134 7.85 13.10 5.00
CA GLY A 134 7.33 13.97 3.95
C GLY A 134 6.51 13.26 2.87
N GLU A 135 6.84 12.03 2.49
CA GLU A 135 6.02 11.24 1.53
C GLU A 135 4.71 10.79 2.15
N ALA A 136 4.74 10.34 3.41
CA ALA A 136 3.52 10.00 4.13
C ALA A 136 2.60 11.21 4.31
N GLN A 137 3.18 12.39 4.55
CA GLN A 137 2.43 13.65 4.64
C GLN A 137 1.80 14.04 3.29
N ARG A 138 2.58 14.00 2.20
CA ARG A 138 2.07 14.27 0.84
C ARG A 138 0.94 13.32 0.45
N LEU A 139 1.10 12.02 0.72
CA LEU A 139 0.06 11.02 0.46
C LEU A 139 -1.22 11.28 1.25
N LYS A 140 -1.10 11.72 2.51
CA LYS A 140 -2.25 12.10 3.33
C LYS A 140 -2.96 13.33 2.78
N LEU A 141 -2.20 14.32 2.30
CA LEU A 141 -2.76 15.52 1.68
C LEU A 141 -3.50 15.20 0.38
N ALA A 142 -2.93 14.33 -0.45
CA ALA A 142 -3.57 13.81 -1.66
C ALA A 142 -5.01 13.37 -1.46
N ALA A 143 -5.23 12.58 -0.42
CA ALA A 143 -6.51 11.97 -0.13
C ALA A 143 -7.57 12.99 0.29
N GLU A 144 -7.15 14.19 0.72
CA GLU A 144 -8.02 15.27 1.15
C GLU A 144 -8.32 16.28 0.03
N VAL A 145 -7.49 16.39 -1.02
CA VAL A 145 -7.68 17.36 -2.12
C VAL A 145 -9.02 17.20 -2.84
N ASP A 146 -9.48 15.95 -3.03
CA ASP A 146 -10.71 15.66 -3.79
C ASP A 146 -11.99 15.67 -2.93
N ARG A 147 -11.87 15.93 -1.63
CA ARG A 147 -13.01 16.02 -0.73
C ARG A 147 -13.52 17.45 -0.70
N ASP A 148 -14.81 17.62 -0.40
CA ASP A 148 -15.37 18.94 -0.17
C ASP A 148 -14.80 19.52 1.14
N GLN A 149 -13.87 20.46 1.01
CA GLN A 149 -13.12 21.04 2.14
C GLN A 149 -13.65 22.41 2.59
N ARG A 150 -14.87 22.79 2.20
CA ARG A 150 -15.43 24.13 2.50
C ARG A 150 -15.49 24.49 4.00
N ASP A 151 -15.49 23.49 4.89
CA ASP A 151 -15.51 23.67 6.35
C ASP A 151 -14.25 23.09 7.05
N ALA A 152 -13.16 22.85 6.32
CA ALA A 152 -11.94 22.27 6.87
C ALA A 152 -10.85 23.32 7.18
N LEU A 153 -10.26 23.24 8.37
CA LEU A 153 -9.07 24.00 8.75
C LEU A 153 -7.85 23.07 8.71
N PHE A 154 -6.96 23.31 7.75
CA PHE A 154 -5.67 22.64 7.67
C PHE A 154 -4.61 23.42 8.43
N VAL A 155 -3.98 22.79 9.44
CA VAL A 155 -2.83 23.34 10.17
C VAL A 155 -1.62 22.48 9.87
N PHE A 156 -0.56 23.10 9.35
CA PHE A 156 0.70 22.45 9.02
C PHE A 156 1.79 22.93 9.94
N ASP A 157 2.49 22.00 10.59
CA ASP A 157 3.68 22.30 11.40
C ASP A 157 4.91 21.93 10.58
N GLU A 158 5.62 22.96 10.10
CA GLU A 158 6.84 22.91 9.28
C GLU A 158 6.86 21.78 8.20
N PRO A 159 5.97 21.85 7.18
CA PRO A 159 5.71 20.74 6.26
C PRO A 159 6.85 20.47 5.26
N THR A 160 7.91 21.28 5.28
CA THR A 160 9.05 21.20 4.36
C THR A 160 10.26 20.49 4.96
N ILE A 161 10.27 20.19 6.27
CA ILE A 161 11.41 19.52 6.91
C ILE A 161 11.62 18.13 6.32
N GLY A 162 12.84 17.87 5.85
CA GLY A 162 13.23 16.56 5.33
C GLY A 162 12.72 16.25 3.91
N LEU A 163 12.13 17.24 3.22
CA LEU A 163 11.81 17.10 1.80
C LEU A 163 13.02 17.39 0.92
N HIS A 164 13.13 16.64 -0.18
CA HIS A 164 14.08 16.94 -1.24
C HIS A 164 13.71 18.26 -1.93
N PRO A 165 14.66 19.08 -2.41
CA PRO A 165 14.34 20.37 -3.05
C PRO A 165 13.34 20.29 -4.22
N LEU A 166 13.36 19.19 -5.00
CA LEU A 166 12.37 18.97 -6.06
C LEU A 166 10.95 18.73 -5.51
N ASP A 167 10.82 18.14 -4.31
CA ASP A 167 9.54 17.81 -3.68
C ASP A 167 8.87 19.01 -3.02
N VAL A 168 9.63 20.06 -2.71
CA VAL A 168 9.09 21.29 -2.10
C VAL A 168 8.13 21.99 -3.06
N GLN A 169 8.49 22.07 -4.34
CA GLN A 169 7.61 22.66 -5.36
C GLN A 169 6.31 21.87 -5.47
N THR A 170 6.41 20.55 -5.49
CA THR A 170 5.26 19.66 -5.55
C THR A 170 4.33 19.82 -4.36
N LEU A 171 4.87 19.95 -3.14
CA LEU A 171 4.07 20.25 -1.95
C LEU A 171 3.33 21.60 -2.08
N LEU A 172 4.00 22.64 -2.60
CA LEU A 172 3.38 23.94 -2.81
C LEU A 172 2.21 23.86 -3.79
N ASP A 173 2.36 23.10 -4.89
CA ASP A 173 1.30 22.94 -5.88
C ASP A 173 0.05 22.25 -5.27
N VAL A 174 0.25 21.29 -4.37
CA VAL A 174 -0.84 20.60 -3.65
C VAL A 174 -1.55 21.53 -2.68
N LEU A 175 -0.79 22.34 -1.94
CA LEU A 175 -1.37 23.34 -1.05
C LEU A 175 -2.16 24.39 -1.84
N GLN A 176 -1.67 24.79 -3.02
CA GLN A 176 -2.41 25.70 -3.89
C GLN A 176 -3.73 25.08 -4.36
N ARG A 177 -3.74 23.80 -4.78
CA ARG A 177 -4.96 23.10 -5.15
C ARG A 177 -5.95 22.98 -3.99
N LEU A 178 -5.47 22.75 -2.76
CA LEU A 178 -6.32 22.77 -1.56
C LEU A 178 -6.96 24.13 -1.35
N LEU A 179 -6.21 25.23 -1.52
CA LEU A 179 -6.77 26.58 -1.45
C LEU A 179 -7.81 26.82 -2.54
N ASP A 180 -7.55 26.38 -3.78
CA ASP A 180 -8.47 26.53 -4.90
C ASP A 180 -9.77 25.74 -4.69
N SER A 181 -9.70 24.55 -4.08
CA SER A 181 -10.86 23.71 -3.76
C SER A 181 -11.75 24.28 -2.64
N GLY A 182 -11.15 25.04 -1.71
CA GLY A 182 -11.84 25.69 -0.59
C GLY A 182 -12.19 27.16 -0.84
N ALA A 183 -11.68 27.78 -1.91
CA ALA A 183 -11.95 29.17 -2.22
C ALA A 183 -13.46 29.33 -2.51
N PRO A 184 -14.16 30.28 -1.86
CA PRO A 184 -15.52 30.60 -2.25
C PRO A 184 -15.47 31.03 -3.71
N SER A 185 -16.23 30.33 -4.57
CA SER A 185 -16.44 30.70 -5.97
C SER A 185 -17.05 32.10 -6.04
N SER A 186 -16.22 33.12 -5.99
CA SER A 186 -16.60 34.52 -6.13
C SER A 186 -16.74 34.85 -7.61
N SER A 187 -17.72 34.24 -8.26
CA SER A 187 -18.27 34.71 -9.52
C SER A 187 -19.65 35.33 -9.26
N SER A 188 -19.61 36.62 -8.97
CA SER A 188 -20.56 37.66 -9.38
C SER A 188 -21.93 37.22 -9.94
N SER A 189 -22.99 37.62 -9.25
CA SER A 189 -24.24 38.06 -9.89
C SER A 189 -24.75 39.33 -9.20
N THR A 190 -24.13 40.47 -9.53
CA THR A 190 -24.73 41.78 -9.31
C THR A 190 -25.91 41.89 -10.27
N THR A 191 -27.12 41.62 -9.78
CA THR A 191 -28.35 41.92 -10.54
C THR A 191 -28.90 43.23 -10.03
N SER A 192 -28.66 44.28 -10.80
CA SER A 192 -29.47 45.50 -10.77
C SER A 192 -30.91 45.14 -11.11
N THR A 193 -31.86 45.49 -10.26
CA THR A 193 -33.14 46.13 -10.62
C THR A 193 -33.69 46.80 -9.36
#